data_AF-A0A6G1C8J9-F1
#
_entry.id   AF-A0A6G1C8J9-F1
#
_cell.length_a   1.000
_cell.length_b   1.000
_cell.length_c   1.000
_cell.angle_alpha   90.00
_cell.angle_beta   90.00
_cell.angle_gamma   90.00
#
_symmetry.space_group_name_H-M   'P 1'
#
loop_
_entity.id
_entity.type
_entity.pdbx_description
1 polymer ?
#
loop_
_entity_poly.entity_id
_entity_poly.type
_entity_poly.pdbx_seq_one_letter_code
_entity_poly.pdbx_strand_id
1 'polypeptide(L)'
;MEHLEEYLVDTCGLTGSQALKASKKLSHLKSATKPDAVLALLSVVGLYRADLAAVVATEPRLLCARADSITGRFASLRHIAGLSDPQIGSFLLAGGAVHFYSCDVSAKLAFWIQFLGSFERLLKILKRNYSSLSSSLDKVSKPNIALLLRCGLSVCDIVTISQNAAWVLTFNPVHCEHRCP
;
A
#
# COMPACT_ATOMS: atom_id res chain seq x y z
N MET A 1 7.50 26.22 -0.83
CA MET A 1 7.23 26.38 0.60
C MET A 1 8.57 26.70 1.23
N GLU A 2 8.71 27.91 1.73
CA GLU A 2 9.85 28.28 2.58
C GLU A 2 9.72 27.45 3.88
N HIS A 3 10.81 26.85 4.38
CA HIS A 3 10.81 25.98 5.56
C HIS A 3 10.07 24.62 5.43
N LEU A 4 10.12 23.99 4.27
CA LEU A 4 9.52 22.66 4.06
C LEU A 4 10.02 21.59 5.05
N GLU A 5 11.31 21.61 5.42
CA GLU A 5 11.86 20.63 6.35
C GLU A 5 11.34 20.83 7.78
N GLU A 6 11.27 22.07 8.26
CA GLU A 6 10.67 22.42 9.55
C GLU A 6 9.19 22.01 9.58
N TYR A 7 8.43 22.30 8.52
CA TYR A 7 7.04 21.84 8.39
C TYR A 7 6.89 20.32 8.52
N LEU A 8 7.79 19.55 7.88
CA LEU A 8 7.76 18.09 7.96
C LEU A 8 8.10 17.57 9.36
N VAL A 9 8.97 18.27 10.10
CA VAL A 9 9.28 17.93 11.50
C VAL A 9 8.11 18.27 12.41
N ASP A 10 7.65 19.52 12.38
CA ASP A 10 6.69 20.05 13.36
C ASP A 10 5.27 19.53 13.12
N THR A 11 4.83 19.50 11.85
CA THR A 11 3.47 19.13 11.49
C THR A 11 3.33 17.64 11.20
N CYS A 12 4.30 17.06 10.48
CA CYS A 12 4.24 15.64 10.11
C CYS A 12 4.93 14.71 11.11
N GLY A 13 5.67 15.25 12.10
CA GLY A 13 6.34 14.47 13.13
C GLY A 13 7.57 13.68 12.65
N LEU A 14 8.17 14.09 11.53
CA LEU A 14 9.37 13.43 11.00
C LEU A 14 10.60 13.81 11.84
N THR A 15 11.60 12.92 11.89
CA THR A 15 12.93 13.33 12.36
C THR A 15 13.60 14.26 11.33
N GLY A 16 14.56 15.08 11.76
CA GLY A 16 15.28 15.97 10.82
C GLY A 16 15.90 15.23 9.62
N SER A 17 16.43 14.02 9.82
CA SER A 17 16.97 13.21 8.73
C SER A 17 15.90 12.65 7.78
N GLN A 18 14.72 12.29 8.30
CA GLN A 18 13.58 11.91 7.48
C GLN A 18 13.04 13.12 6.69
N ALA A 19 12.93 14.28 7.32
CA ALA A 19 12.47 15.51 6.70
C ALA A 19 13.37 15.93 5.53
N LEU A 20 14.69 15.92 5.72
CA LEU A 20 15.68 16.19 4.66
C LEU A 20 15.59 15.20 3.49
N LYS A 21 15.29 13.92 3.75
CA LYS A 21 15.09 12.92 2.69
C LYS A 21 13.77 13.15 1.95
N ALA A 22 12.72 13.50 2.68
CA ALA A 22 11.38 13.71 2.16
C ALA A 22 11.28 15.02 1.34
N SER A 23 11.94 16.09 1.77
CA SER A 23 11.94 17.41 1.10
C SER A 23 12.39 17.31 -0.36
N LYS A 24 13.38 16.45 -0.64
CA LYS A 24 13.85 16.15 -2.01
C LYS A 24 12.77 15.63 -2.94
N LYS A 25 11.78 14.88 -2.43
CA LYS A 25 10.63 14.37 -3.19
C LYS A 25 9.48 15.39 -3.30
N LEU A 26 9.58 16.51 -2.60
CA LEU A 26 8.55 17.52 -2.40
C LEU A 26 8.99 18.92 -2.88
N SER A 27 10.03 18.99 -3.71
CA SER A 27 10.61 20.24 -4.23
C SER A 27 9.60 21.17 -4.92
N HIS A 28 8.51 20.63 -5.44
CA HIS A 28 7.45 21.40 -6.11
C HIS A 28 6.37 21.93 -5.17
N LEU A 29 6.41 21.59 -3.89
CA LEU A 29 5.39 21.99 -2.92
C LEU A 29 5.53 23.48 -2.59
N LYS A 30 4.49 24.28 -2.91
CA LYS A 30 4.55 25.74 -2.76
C LYS A 30 3.95 26.25 -1.45
N SER A 31 2.92 25.59 -0.91
CA SER A 31 2.21 25.99 0.31
C SER A 31 1.73 24.77 1.13
N ALA A 32 1.29 25.01 2.37
CA ALA A 32 0.82 23.98 3.30
C ALA A 32 -0.65 23.54 3.06
N THR A 33 -1.39 24.26 2.21
CA THR A 33 -2.82 23.99 1.99
C THR A 33 -3.11 22.56 1.52
N LYS A 34 -2.31 22.04 0.58
CA LYS A 34 -2.46 20.67 0.09
C LYS A 34 -2.04 19.61 1.12
N PRO A 35 -0.83 19.66 1.71
CA PRO A 35 -0.43 18.65 2.68
C PRO A 35 -1.34 18.65 3.90
N ASP A 36 -1.78 19.81 4.41
CA ASP A 36 -2.70 19.88 5.55
C ASP A 36 -4.04 19.20 5.24
N ALA A 37 -4.59 19.40 4.04
CA ALA A 37 -5.80 18.71 3.61
C ALA A 37 -5.60 17.18 3.52
N VAL A 38 -4.44 16.74 3.04
CA VAL A 38 -4.10 15.30 3.00
C VAL A 38 -3.97 14.73 4.41
N LEU A 39 -3.28 15.41 5.34
CA LEU A 39 -3.12 14.98 6.73
C LEU A 39 -4.46 14.90 7.45
N ALA A 40 -5.36 15.87 7.23
CA ALA A 40 -6.72 15.83 7.75
C ALA A 40 -7.50 14.61 7.24
N LEU A 41 -7.38 14.27 5.95
CA LEU A 41 -8.00 13.07 5.38
C LEU A 41 -7.41 11.78 5.97
N LEU A 42 -6.09 11.71 6.17
CA LEU A 42 -5.45 10.55 6.81
C LEU A 42 -5.92 10.36 8.26
N SER A 43 -6.25 11.45 8.95
CA SER A 43 -6.82 11.40 10.30
C SER A 43 -8.22 10.79 10.33
N VAL A 44 -9.02 10.95 9.26
CA VAL A 44 -10.34 10.31 9.13
C VAL A 44 -10.24 8.79 9.18
N VAL A 45 -9.16 8.22 8.63
CA VAL A 45 -8.91 6.77 8.66
C VAL A 45 -8.09 6.34 9.89
N GLY A 46 -8.06 7.19 10.92
CA GLY A 46 -7.49 6.89 12.23
C GLY A 46 -5.96 7.00 12.32
N LEU A 47 -5.30 7.70 11.40
CA LEU A 47 -3.85 7.92 11.47
C LEU A 47 -3.53 9.24 12.18
N TYR A 48 -2.68 9.17 13.21
CA TYR A 48 -2.28 10.34 13.99
C TYR A 48 -0.79 10.31 14.34
N ARG A 49 -0.19 11.49 14.48
CA ARG A 49 1.20 11.70 14.95
C ARG A 49 2.20 10.70 14.35
N ALA A 50 2.61 9.69 15.11
CA ALA A 50 3.59 8.69 14.70
C ALA A 50 3.17 7.91 13.44
N ASP A 51 1.87 7.66 13.27
CA ASP A 51 1.35 6.99 12.08
C ASP A 51 1.48 7.87 10.83
N LEU A 52 1.14 9.16 10.97
CA LEU A 52 1.34 10.14 9.90
C LEU A 52 2.82 10.25 9.56
N ALA A 53 3.70 10.32 10.56
CA ALA A 53 5.14 10.37 10.36
C ALA A 53 5.64 9.12 9.59
N ALA A 54 5.17 7.93 9.95
CA ALA A 54 5.55 6.69 9.28
C ALA A 54 5.08 6.65 7.82
N VAL A 55 3.83 7.04 7.55
CA VAL A 55 3.27 7.09 6.19
C VAL A 55 3.99 8.13 5.34
N VAL A 56 4.18 9.35 5.86
CA VAL A 56 4.85 10.44 5.15
C VAL A 56 6.32 10.13 4.92
N ALA A 57 7.03 9.53 5.88
CA ALA A 57 8.42 9.11 5.69
C ALA A 57 8.55 8.02 4.59
N THR A 58 7.56 7.12 4.50
CA THR A 58 7.52 6.07 3.49
C THR A 58 7.25 6.64 2.09
N GLU A 59 6.20 7.45 1.96
CA GLU A 59 5.79 8.03 0.69
C GLU A 59 5.43 9.53 0.84
N PRO A 60 6.43 10.43 0.82
CA PRO A 60 6.21 11.86 1.01
C PRO A 60 5.28 12.47 -0.04
N ARG A 61 5.34 11.98 -1.29
CA ARG A 61 4.53 12.50 -2.41
C ARG A 61 3.03 12.39 -2.17
N LEU A 62 2.59 11.57 -1.22
CA LEU A 62 1.20 11.55 -0.78
C LEU A 62 0.71 12.97 -0.38
N LEU A 63 1.57 13.78 0.21
CA LEU A 63 1.30 15.18 0.57
C LEU A 63 1.05 16.11 -0.63
N CYS A 64 1.50 15.71 -1.83
CA CYS A 64 1.24 16.42 -3.08
C CYS A 64 -0.05 15.98 -3.77
N ALA A 65 -0.68 14.91 -3.30
CA ALA A 65 -1.91 14.40 -3.90
C ALA A 65 -3.05 15.42 -3.77
N ARG A 66 -3.99 15.37 -4.71
CA ARG A 66 -5.21 16.16 -4.58
C ARG A 66 -6.13 15.50 -3.56
N ALA A 67 -6.73 16.32 -2.69
CA ALA A 67 -7.65 15.85 -1.65
C ALA A 67 -8.82 15.03 -2.22
N ASP A 68 -9.40 15.46 -3.35
CA ASP A 68 -10.48 14.73 -4.05
C ASP A 68 -10.07 13.32 -4.47
N SER A 69 -8.83 13.14 -4.92
CA SER A 69 -8.27 11.87 -5.35
C SER A 69 -8.09 10.92 -4.16
N ILE A 70 -7.65 11.44 -3.01
CA ILE A 70 -7.52 10.68 -1.77
C ILE A 70 -8.88 10.25 -1.25
N THR A 71 -9.84 11.18 -1.20
CA THR A 71 -11.22 10.89 -0.79
C THR A 71 -11.88 9.85 -1.69
N GLY A 72 -11.73 9.99 -3.00
CA GLY A 72 -12.24 9.02 -3.98
C GLY A 72 -11.65 7.62 -3.76
N ARG A 73 -10.34 7.52 -3.52
CA ARG A 73 -9.68 6.24 -3.21
C ARG A 73 -10.15 5.64 -1.88
N PHE A 74 -10.37 6.44 -0.84
CA PHE A 74 -10.99 5.94 0.40
C PHE A 74 -12.40 5.41 0.16
N ALA A 75 -13.21 6.12 -0.63
CA ALA A 75 -14.53 5.64 -1.02
C ALA A 75 -14.44 4.29 -1.76
N SER A 76 -13.54 4.16 -2.74
CA SER A 76 -13.31 2.88 -3.43
C SER A 76 -12.86 1.76 -2.49
N LEU A 77 -11.96 2.04 -1.54
CA LEU A 77 -11.53 1.04 -0.55
C LEU A 77 -12.68 0.57 0.33
N ARG A 78 -13.59 1.47 0.71
CA ARG A 78 -14.79 1.11 1.49
C ARG A 78 -15.77 0.31 0.65
N HIS A 79 -16.13 0.81 -0.53
CA HIS A 79 -17.22 0.23 -1.33
C HIS A 79 -16.82 -1.02 -2.11
N ILE A 80 -15.61 -1.06 -2.67
CA ILE A 80 -15.16 -2.16 -3.54
C ILE A 80 -14.38 -3.21 -2.74
N ALA A 81 -13.48 -2.77 -1.84
CA ALA A 81 -12.67 -3.69 -1.03
C ALA A 81 -13.31 -4.04 0.33
N GLY A 82 -14.40 -3.39 0.71
CA GLY A 82 -15.10 -3.65 1.97
C GLY A 82 -14.30 -3.26 3.21
N LEU A 83 -13.32 -2.36 3.08
CA LEU A 83 -12.45 -1.99 4.20
C LEU A 83 -13.11 -0.94 5.11
N SER A 84 -12.97 -1.16 6.41
CA SER A 84 -13.26 -0.15 7.43
C SER A 84 -12.14 0.90 7.51
N ASP A 85 -12.43 2.05 8.12
CA ASP A 85 -11.47 3.14 8.30
C ASP A 85 -10.17 2.68 9.02
N PRO A 86 -10.22 1.92 10.14
CA PRO A 86 -9.02 1.39 10.76
C PRO A 86 -8.22 0.41 9.88
N GLN A 87 -8.90 -0.37 9.03
CA GLN A 87 -8.23 -1.25 8.08
C GLN A 87 -7.56 -0.46 6.95
N ILE A 88 -8.17 0.63 6.47
CA ILE A 88 -7.53 1.55 5.52
C ILE A 88 -6.27 2.15 6.15
N GLY A 89 -6.34 2.65 7.38
CA GLY A 89 -5.18 3.14 8.11
C GLY A 89 -4.07 2.09 8.23
N SER A 90 -4.43 0.87 8.63
CA SER A 90 -3.49 -0.27 8.74
C SER A 90 -2.85 -0.62 7.40
N PHE A 91 -3.62 -0.60 6.31
CA PHE A 91 -3.13 -0.83 4.95
C PHE A 91 -2.09 0.22 4.54
N LEU A 92 -2.36 1.51 4.79
CA LEU A 92 -1.42 2.59 4.48
C LEU A 92 -0.09 2.43 5.24
N LEU A 93 -0.16 2.09 6.53
CA LEU A 93 1.01 1.83 7.38
C LEU A 93 1.82 0.61 6.94
N ALA A 94 1.18 -0.41 6.35
CA ALA A 94 1.85 -1.60 5.84
C ALA A 94 2.55 -1.38 4.47
N GLY A 95 2.81 -0.13 4.09
CA GLY A 95 3.43 0.23 2.81
C GLY A 95 2.43 0.42 1.66
N GLY A 96 1.13 0.34 1.94
CA GLY A 96 0.07 0.60 0.98
C GLY A 96 0.10 2.03 0.42
N ALA A 97 0.64 2.99 1.18
CA ALA A 97 0.76 4.39 0.80
C ALA A 97 1.46 4.61 -0.56
N VAL A 98 2.47 3.79 -0.87
CA VAL A 98 3.23 3.86 -2.14
C VAL A 98 2.32 3.63 -3.36
N HIS A 99 1.41 2.65 -3.25
CA HIS A 99 0.47 2.31 -4.34
C HIS A 99 -0.76 3.21 -4.30
N PHE A 100 -1.19 3.57 -3.09
CA PHE A 100 -2.32 4.45 -2.88
C PHE A 100 -2.09 5.84 -3.47
N TYR A 101 -0.85 6.32 -3.59
CA TYR A 101 -0.53 7.58 -4.27
C TYR A 101 -0.73 7.52 -5.79
N SER A 102 -0.37 6.40 -6.43
CA SER A 102 -0.29 6.30 -7.90
C SER A 102 -1.58 5.87 -8.59
N CYS A 103 -2.38 4.99 -7.98
CA CYS A 103 -3.62 4.48 -8.60
C CYS A 103 -4.67 4.03 -7.57
N ASP A 104 -5.88 3.71 -8.06
CA ASP A 104 -6.88 3.00 -7.27
C ASP A 104 -6.52 1.51 -7.20
N VAL A 105 -6.37 1.00 -5.98
CA VAL A 105 -5.98 -0.38 -5.69
C VAL A 105 -7.12 -1.23 -5.13
N SER A 106 -8.32 -0.66 -5.01
CA SER A 106 -9.46 -1.30 -4.33
C SER A 106 -9.84 -2.65 -4.92
N ALA A 107 -9.97 -2.77 -6.25
CA ALA A 107 -10.26 -4.04 -6.91
C ALA A 107 -9.17 -5.11 -6.66
N LYS A 108 -7.90 -4.69 -6.61
CA LYS A 108 -6.77 -5.59 -6.31
C LYS A 108 -6.83 -6.07 -4.86
N LEU A 109 -7.13 -5.18 -3.92
CA LEU A 109 -7.27 -5.56 -2.51
C LEU A 109 -8.50 -6.46 -2.30
N ALA A 110 -9.63 -6.15 -2.94
CA ALA A 110 -10.83 -6.99 -2.90
C ALA A 110 -10.53 -8.43 -3.32
N PHE A 111 -9.83 -8.60 -4.45
CA PHE A 111 -9.38 -9.90 -4.91
C PHE A 111 -8.52 -10.62 -3.86
N TRP A 112 -7.51 -9.95 -3.31
CA TRP A 112 -6.59 -10.59 -2.37
C TRP A 112 -7.26 -10.93 -1.04
N ILE A 113 -8.15 -10.08 -0.54
CA ILE A 113 -8.93 -10.34 0.67
C ILE A 113 -9.78 -11.58 0.45
N GLN A 114 -10.46 -11.68 -0.69
CA GLN A 114 -11.26 -12.85 -1.04
C GLN A 114 -10.40 -14.12 -1.18
N PHE A 115 -9.26 -14.04 -1.88
CA PHE A 115 -8.39 -15.18 -2.12
C PHE A 115 -7.70 -15.69 -0.85
N LEU A 116 -7.21 -14.77 0.00
CA LEU A 116 -6.54 -15.12 1.26
C LEU A 116 -7.53 -15.43 2.39
N GLY A 117 -8.80 -15.05 2.21
CA GLY A 117 -9.91 -15.26 3.13
C GLY A 117 -10.00 -14.23 4.27
N SER A 118 -9.08 -13.25 4.35
CA SER A 118 -9.14 -12.17 5.35
C SER A 118 -8.20 -11.01 5.02
N PHE A 119 -8.54 -9.83 5.51
CA PHE A 119 -7.69 -8.64 5.43
C PHE A 119 -6.40 -8.80 6.25
N GLU A 120 -6.47 -9.48 7.39
CA GLU A 120 -5.37 -9.65 8.33
C GLU A 120 -4.24 -10.49 7.71
N ARG A 121 -4.58 -11.51 6.92
CA ARG A 121 -3.61 -12.30 6.15
C ARG A 121 -2.94 -11.48 5.06
N LEU A 122 -3.72 -10.65 4.34
CA LEU A 122 -3.18 -9.71 3.36
C LEU A 122 -2.21 -8.74 4.03
N LEU A 123 -2.62 -8.13 5.14
CA LEU A 123 -1.82 -7.17 5.90
C LEU A 123 -0.48 -7.78 6.34
N LYS A 124 -0.48 -9.04 6.79
CA LYS A 124 0.76 -9.77 7.15
C LYS A 124 1.72 -9.91 5.96
N ILE A 125 1.20 -10.16 4.76
CA ILE A 125 1.99 -10.24 3.53
C ILE A 125 2.55 -8.86 3.17
N LEU A 126 1.74 -7.81 3.24
CA LEU A 126 2.16 -6.44 2.93
C LEU A 126 3.27 -5.93 3.85
N LYS A 127 3.15 -6.17 5.16
CA LYS A 127 4.17 -5.77 6.14
C LYS A 127 5.52 -6.44 5.89
N ARG A 128 5.54 -7.64 5.29
CA ARG A 128 6.78 -8.34 4.92
C ARG A 128 7.33 -7.86 3.58
N ASN A 129 6.45 -7.62 2.61
CA ASN A 129 6.84 -7.19 1.29
C ASN A 129 5.74 -6.34 0.63
N TYR A 130 5.81 -5.02 0.84
CA TYR A 130 4.85 -4.08 0.27
C TYR A 130 4.93 -4.00 -1.27
N SER A 131 6.02 -4.49 -1.88
CA SER A 131 6.14 -4.55 -3.34
C SER A 131 5.26 -5.64 -3.97
N SER A 132 4.71 -6.56 -3.18
CA SER A 132 3.78 -7.60 -3.67
C SER A 132 2.55 -7.02 -4.39
N LEU A 133 2.11 -5.81 -4.02
CA LEU A 133 1.02 -5.13 -4.71
C LEU A 133 1.44 -4.42 -6.00
N SER A 134 2.73 -4.31 -6.30
CA SER A 134 3.20 -3.71 -7.55
C SER A 134 2.89 -4.60 -8.76
N SER A 135 2.88 -5.93 -8.57
CA SER A 135 2.65 -6.90 -9.63
C SER A 135 1.24 -6.79 -10.22
N SER A 136 1.14 -7.01 -11.53
CA SER A 136 -0.15 -7.03 -12.22
C SER A 136 -0.96 -8.25 -11.80
N LEU A 137 -2.18 -8.01 -11.33
CA LEU A 137 -3.07 -9.09 -10.90
C LEU A 137 -3.37 -10.06 -12.05
N ASP A 138 -3.74 -9.52 -13.22
CA ASP A 138 -4.16 -10.32 -14.37
C ASP A 138 -2.98 -10.94 -15.13
N LYS A 139 -1.82 -10.26 -15.17
CA LYS A 139 -0.66 -10.75 -15.93
C LYS A 139 0.31 -11.62 -15.13
N VAL A 140 0.27 -11.56 -13.80
CA VAL A 140 1.25 -12.26 -12.95
C VAL A 140 0.54 -13.14 -11.92
N SER A 141 -0.24 -12.54 -11.03
CA SER A 141 -0.73 -13.26 -9.86
C SER A 141 -1.79 -14.30 -10.17
N LYS A 142 -2.79 -13.98 -11.00
CA LYS A 142 -3.80 -14.95 -11.43
C LYS A 142 -3.17 -16.13 -12.22
N PRO A 143 -2.27 -15.90 -13.20
CA PRO A 143 -1.52 -16.98 -13.85
C PRO A 143 -0.72 -17.86 -12.89
N ASN A 144 0.00 -17.27 -11.92
CA ASN A 144 0.78 -18.05 -10.95
C ASN A 144 -0.12 -18.89 -10.04
N ILE A 145 -1.24 -18.33 -9.57
CA ILE A 145 -2.23 -19.10 -8.81
C ILE A 145 -2.75 -20.27 -9.65
N ALA A 146 -3.11 -20.02 -10.92
CA ALA A 146 -3.58 -21.09 -11.82
C ALA A 146 -2.51 -22.17 -12.05
N LEU A 147 -1.24 -21.78 -12.19
CA LEU A 147 -0.12 -22.71 -12.32
C LEU A 147 0.03 -23.58 -11.06
N LEU A 148 0.03 -22.98 -9.87
CA LEU A 148 0.15 -23.70 -8.60
C LEU A 148 -1.00 -24.69 -8.39
N LEU A 149 -2.23 -24.29 -8.73
CA LEU A 149 -3.39 -25.17 -8.73
C LEU A 149 -3.20 -26.36 -9.70
N ARG A 150 -2.67 -26.12 -10.91
CA ARG A 150 -2.33 -27.18 -11.87
C ARG A 150 -1.23 -28.12 -11.38
N CYS A 151 -0.32 -27.63 -10.53
CA CYS A 151 0.70 -28.44 -9.86
C CYS A 151 0.15 -29.26 -8.68
N GLY A 152 -1.16 -29.21 -8.41
CA GLY A 152 -1.83 -29.99 -7.37
C GLY A 152 -1.89 -29.31 -6.00
N LEU A 153 -1.43 -28.07 -5.87
CA LEU A 153 -1.61 -27.31 -4.62
C LEU A 153 -3.06 -26.88 -4.48
N SER A 154 -3.62 -27.05 -3.28
CA SER A 154 -4.92 -26.47 -2.96
C SER A 154 -4.81 -24.95 -2.75
N VAL A 155 -5.95 -24.25 -2.78
CA VAL A 155 -6.00 -22.83 -2.37
C VAL A 155 -5.43 -22.65 -0.96
N CYS A 156 -5.73 -23.56 -0.03
CA CYS A 156 -5.21 -23.52 1.32
C CYS A 156 -3.68 -23.63 1.38
N ASP A 157 -3.08 -24.49 0.55
CA ASP A 157 -1.62 -24.62 0.46
C ASP A 157 -1.00 -23.33 -0.06
N ILE A 158 -1.55 -22.77 -1.14
CA ILE A 158 -1.07 -21.52 -1.74
C ILE A 158 -1.16 -20.36 -0.74
N VAL A 159 -2.28 -20.22 -0.04
CA VAL A 159 -2.46 -19.20 0.99
C VAL A 159 -1.42 -19.39 2.10
N THR A 160 -1.22 -20.61 2.59
CA THR A 160 -0.26 -20.92 3.67
C THR A 160 1.18 -20.59 3.25
N ILE A 161 1.58 -20.98 2.04
CA ILE A 161 2.89 -20.67 1.49
C ILE A 161 3.07 -19.16 1.34
N SER A 162 2.07 -18.48 0.76
CA SER A 162 2.14 -17.04 0.47
C SER A 162 2.34 -16.16 1.72
N GLN A 163 1.87 -16.60 2.88
CA GLN A 163 2.08 -15.89 4.14
C GLN A 163 3.56 -15.81 4.52
N ASN A 164 4.36 -16.80 4.13
CA ASN A 164 5.81 -16.86 4.38
C ASN A 164 6.65 -16.48 3.16
N ALA A 165 6.11 -16.72 1.98
CA ALA A 165 6.80 -16.59 0.70
C ALA A 165 5.91 -15.83 -0.29
N ALA A 166 5.71 -14.53 -0.07
CA ALA A 166 4.87 -13.68 -0.92
C ALA A 166 5.28 -13.71 -2.41
N TRP A 167 6.56 -13.98 -2.69
CA TRP A 167 7.12 -14.10 -4.04
C TRP A 167 6.43 -15.20 -4.88
N VAL A 168 5.85 -16.21 -4.24
CA VAL A 168 5.10 -17.29 -4.91
C VAL A 168 3.89 -16.76 -5.69
N LEU A 169 3.36 -15.60 -5.30
CA LEU A 169 2.24 -14.95 -5.98
C LEU A 169 2.68 -13.93 -7.04
N THR A 170 3.98 -13.66 -7.16
CA THR A 170 4.51 -12.54 -7.95
C THR A 170 5.73 -12.88 -8.81
N PHE A 171 6.16 -14.15 -8.87
CA PHE A 171 7.27 -14.57 -9.73
C PHE A 171 6.89 -14.50 -11.22
N ASN A 172 7.90 -14.37 -12.09
CA ASN A 172 7.66 -14.40 -13.53
C ASN A 172 7.50 -15.85 -14.02
N PRO A 173 6.35 -16.23 -14.60
CA PRO A 173 6.06 -17.62 -14.97
C PRO A 173 7.01 -18.22 -16.02
N VAL A 174 7.72 -17.38 -16.80
CA VAL A 174 8.69 -17.83 -17.83
C VAL A 174 9.84 -18.68 -17.24
N HIS A 175 10.05 -18.65 -15.92
CA HIS A 175 11.11 -19.43 -15.27
C HIS A 175 10.65 -20.72 -14.57
N CYS A 176 9.35 -21.05 -14.61
CA CYS A 176 8.79 -22.19 -13.85
C CYS A 176 8.29 -23.36 -14.69
N GLU A 177 8.26 -23.25 -16.03
CA GLU A 177 7.89 -24.39 -16.90
C GLU A 177 8.85 -25.59 -16.80
N HIS A 178 10.02 -25.42 -16.16
CA HIS A 178 11.01 -26.48 -15.98
C HIS A 178 11.17 -26.96 -14.52
N ARG A 179 10.26 -26.59 -13.60
CA ARG A 179 10.29 -27.04 -12.19
C ARG A 179 8.93 -27.53 -11.69
N CYS A 180 8.28 -28.40 -12.46
CA CYS A 180 7.44 -29.43 -11.84
C CYS A 180 8.33 -30.65 -11.57
N PRO A 181 8.19 -31.33 -10.41
CA PRO A 181 8.81 -32.64 -10.20
C PRO A 181 8.27 -33.68 -11.19
#